data_AF-A0A812JNQ4-F1
#
_entry.id   AF-A0A812JNQ4-F1
#
_cell.length_a   1.000
_cell.length_b   1.000
_cell.length_c   1.000
_cell.angle_alpha   90.00
_cell.angle_beta   90.00
_cell.angle_gamma   90.00
#
_symmetry.space_group_name_H-M   'P 1'
#
loop_
_entity.id
_entity.type
_entity.pdbx_description
1 polymer ?
#
loop_
_entity_poly.entity_id
_entity_poly.type
_entity_poly.pdbx_seq_one_letter_code
_entity_poly.pdbx_strand_id
1 'polypeptide(L)'
;MALADPSSSIPEVGSFKAKSRLGFTGSFLALLVLILVISKSSPQNATEGANQRRLSEPTSPQLASSGCCRFAKEFEGVDWHSPQTRADFMANVMYMERRFLGRAAKLAFDPDTGMTYDGVGLNNNTGDVQHGSLRTFSAPSKEALHLSLLALALQPIEEVPKQLATVLPLLYSTEEALDILDKKAKTMEDFDAEFPGFGGFLPWFCSRGINKAGHCKTREDPGARMTPLSGWERTLPGLDNGQLAFGTAAVVHVLERRAKQEGASSRFAKIARRWNARLERMKASVVNLFYNGAGLVRMVSELDNITVDIAKNASNAHNENGLYLWDAFEGEMIVLFMDIFGNWTKYANSGEEDKKLMWKIKAEHVEPVVYKAADNTKMVLQKGYWFSAHEQWKTLQLPYMDIPLVKHLFANGEFARLENSVQEQLPGLMASVNAPNGVQCDAHPYCSAVGIQSLAEEPIFNFKESETVLTPYAAFPSILVDPAAGLAWYNHMLAMPRVQTPIGSIESFTISGKAVAPMATWDAKVTTVLAMLGGTGPLLRTYMEEQGVYGIFEDRVKSMYEPVFKPVIASVVPNKASLDMHITQLPTLPWPAPHPASKESVPEDFPSCRCVEHQSTPGFLQPKNP
;
A
#
# COMPACT_ATOMS: atom_id res chain seq x y z
N MET A 1 14.54 3.42 13.15
CA MET A 1 14.80 1.98 12.89
C MET A 1 15.87 1.83 11.81
N ALA A 2 17.15 1.74 12.21
CA ALA A 2 18.27 1.39 11.33
C ALA A 2 19.38 0.67 12.13
N LEU A 3 19.72 -0.53 11.66
CA LEU A 3 21.00 -1.28 11.68
C LEU A 3 21.75 -1.50 13.02
N ALA A 4 21.99 -2.78 13.34
CA ALA A 4 23.15 -3.23 14.12
C ALA A 4 23.55 -4.68 13.73
N ASP A 5 24.87 -4.90 13.63
CA ASP A 5 25.65 -6.12 13.35
C ASP A 5 26.56 -6.34 14.58
N PRO A 6 26.84 -7.56 15.11
CA PRO A 6 28.12 -8.22 14.82
C PRO A 6 28.25 -9.76 15.04
N SER A 7 29.38 -10.27 14.53
CA SER A 7 29.90 -11.64 14.37
C SER A 7 30.50 -12.42 15.58
N SER A 8 30.56 -13.77 15.40
CA SER A 8 31.57 -14.79 15.84
C SER A 8 31.45 -15.43 17.26
N SER A 9 31.68 -16.73 17.56
CA SER A 9 31.91 -18.00 16.81
C SER A 9 32.11 -19.20 17.80
N ILE A 10 31.82 -20.47 17.38
CA ILE A 10 32.45 -21.80 17.76
C ILE A 10 31.95 -22.54 19.07
N PRO A 11 31.85 -23.91 19.18
CA PRO A 11 31.37 -24.97 18.26
C PRO A 11 30.60 -26.19 18.92
N GLU A 12 30.06 -27.07 18.06
CA GLU A 12 29.94 -28.56 18.17
C GLU A 12 29.15 -29.28 19.31
N VAL A 13 28.23 -30.20 18.94
CA VAL A 13 28.43 -31.69 18.83
C VAL A 13 27.08 -32.43 18.61
N GLY A 14 27.01 -33.26 17.56
CA GLY A 14 26.44 -34.63 17.54
C GLY A 14 24.91 -34.84 17.52
N SER A 15 24.32 -35.31 16.40
CA SER A 15 24.08 -36.76 16.09
C SER A 15 22.95 -37.39 16.93
N PHE A 16 21.84 -37.97 16.45
CA PHE A 16 21.59 -38.81 15.27
C PHE A 16 20.07 -39.10 15.15
N LYS A 17 19.60 -39.27 13.91
CA LYS A 17 18.63 -40.26 13.34
C LYS A 17 17.51 -40.86 14.22
N ALA A 18 16.32 -41.24 13.73
CA ALA A 18 15.59 -41.14 12.47
C ALA A 18 14.33 -42.07 12.60
N LYS A 19 13.41 -41.93 11.63
CA LYS A 19 12.42 -42.93 11.13
C LYS A 19 11.09 -43.00 11.90
N SER A 20 9.95 -42.57 11.35
CA SER A 20 9.21 -42.95 10.11
C SER A 20 8.13 -44.00 10.39
N ARG A 21 6.90 -43.74 9.93
CA ARG A 21 6.01 -44.62 9.12
C ARG A 21 4.70 -43.84 8.84
N LEU A 22 4.33 -43.67 7.56
CA LEU A 22 3.29 -44.43 6.81
C LEU A 22 1.90 -44.31 7.48
N GLY A 23 0.78 -44.01 6.81
CA GLY A 23 0.33 -44.02 5.41
C GLY A 23 -1.21 -44.14 5.48
N PHE A 24 -2.02 -43.51 4.62
CA PHE A 24 -2.90 -44.10 3.59
C PHE A 24 -4.04 -43.07 3.38
N THR A 25 -4.19 -42.38 2.23
CA THR A 25 -5.02 -42.67 1.03
C THR A 25 -6.49 -43.01 1.23
N GLY A 26 -7.37 -42.27 0.53
CA GLY A 26 -8.75 -42.67 0.24
C GLY A 26 -9.62 -41.57 -0.38
N SER A 27 -9.69 -41.53 -1.71
CA SER A 27 -10.61 -40.72 -2.54
C SER A 27 -12.05 -41.27 -2.54
N PHE A 28 -13.06 -40.46 -2.87
CA PHE A 28 -13.83 -40.51 -4.15
C PHE A 28 -15.12 -39.65 -4.17
N LEU A 29 -15.22 -38.89 -5.27
CA LEU A 29 -16.37 -38.59 -6.16
C LEU A 29 -17.60 -37.74 -5.78
N ALA A 30 -18.01 -37.02 -6.82
CA ALA A 30 -19.01 -35.97 -6.96
C ALA A 30 -20.32 -36.46 -7.59
N LEU A 31 -21.36 -35.61 -7.58
CA LEU A 31 -22.40 -35.57 -8.62
C LEU A 31 -22.97 -34.15 -8.78
N LEU A 32 -23.23 -33.76 -10.03
CA LEU A 32 -23.70 -32.45 -10.50
C LEU A 32 -25.05 -32.63 -11.20
N VAL A 33 -26.01 -31.71 -11.03
CA VAL A 33 -27.23 -31.63 -11.86
C VAL A 33 -27.46 -30.19 -12.29
N LEU A 34 -27.70 -30.02 -13.58
CA LEU A 34 -27.91 -28.77 -14.32
C LEU A 34 -29.39 -28.66 -14.72
N ILE A 35 -30.00 -27.49 -14.59
CA ILE A 35 -31.27 -27.13 -15.25
C ILE A 35 -31.12 -25.76 -15.92
N LEU A 36 -31.42 -25.73 -17.21
CA LEU A 36 -31.57 -24.58 -18.11
C LEU A 36 -33.05 -24.46 -18.45
N VAL A 37 -33.56 -23.26 -18.80
CA VAL A 37 -34.48 -22.99 -19.95
C VAL A 37 -35.22 -21.62 -19.84
N ILE A 38 -34.92 -20.78 -20.85
CA ILE A 38 -35.78 -19.93 -21.70
C ILE A 38 -36.09 -18.45 -21.36
N SER A 39 -35.62 -17.63 -22.32
CA SER A 39 -35.90 -16.24 -22.67
C SER A 39 -37.24 -16.03 -23.40
N LYS A 40 -37.87 -14.85 -23.24
CA LYS A 40 -38.84 -14.31 -24.19
C LYS A 40 -38.62 -12.81 -24.44
N SER A 41 -38.62 -12.47 -25.72
CA SER A 41 -38.48 -11.16 -26.36
C SER A 41 -39.82 -10.42 -26.56
N SER A 42 -39.76 -9.08 -26.43
CA SER A 42 -40.52 -7.93 -27.00
C SER A 42 -41.90 -8.09 -27.67
N PRO A 43 -42.71 -7.01 -27.65
CA PRO A 43 -42.81 -6.15 -28.85
C PRO A 43 -42.88 -4.63 -28.59
N GLN A 44 -42.48 -3.87 -29.63
CA GLN A 44 -42.56 -2.41 -29.79
C GLN A 44 -44.00 -1.96 -30.10
N ASN A 45 -44.39 -0.76 -29.66
CA ASN A 45 -44.96 0.28 -30.54
C ASN A 45 -45.00 1.67 -29.89
N ALA A 46 -44.79 2.67 -30.73
CA ALA A 46 -44.48 4.07 -30.45
C ALA A 46 -45.71 4.96 -30.19
N THR A 47 -45.49 6.06 -29.44
CA THR A 47 -46.10 7.38 -29.71
C THR A 47 -45.26 8.49 -29.05
N GLU A 48 -45.14 9.60 -29.78
CA GLU A 48 -44.35 10.80 -29.52
C GLU A 48 -44.81 11.61 -28.29
N GLY A 49 -43.87 12.38 -27.72
CA GLY A 49 -44.18 13.62 -27.02
C GLY A 49 -43.76 13.71 -25.55
N ALA A 50 -42.82 14.62 -25.30
CA ALA A 50 -42.50 15.26 -24.02
C ALA A 50 -41.52 14.55 -23.05
N ASN A 51 -40.42 15.26 -22.80
CA ASN A 51 -39.65 15.28 -21.55
C ASN A 51 -39.27 13.92 -20.94
N GLN A 52 -38.23 13.30 -21.50
CA GLN A 52 -37.32 12.49 -20.69
C GLN A 52 -35.91 13.03 -20.85
N ARG A 53 -35.45 13.78 -19.84
CA ARG A 53 -34.03 13.83 -19.51
C ARG A 53 -33.59 12.37 -19.41
N ARG A 54 -32.87 11.87 -20.42
CA ARG A 54 -32.07 10.66 -20.23
C ARG A 54 -31.23 10.92 -18.99
N LEU A 55 -31.39 10.06 -17.99
CA LEU A 55 -30.39 9.87 -16.96
C LEU A 55 -29.07 9.69 -17.70
N SER A 56 -28.22 10.71 -17.64
CA SER A 56 -26.94 10.73 -18.33
C SER A 56 -26.15 9.52 -17.87
N GLU A 57 -25.73 8.71 -18.83
CA GLU A 57 -24.61 7.78 -18.65
C GLU A 57 -23.46 8.54 -17.97
N PRO A 58 -22.71 7.91 -17.05
CA PRO A 58 -21.55 8.57 -16.46
C PRO A 58 -20.61 8.99 -17.62
N THR A 59 -20.45 10.30 -17.79
CA THR A 59 -19.52 10.87 -18.76
C THR A 59 -18.12 10.37 -18.43
N SER A 60 -17.45 9.75 -19.42
CA SER A 60 -16.05 9.34 -19.28
C SER A 60 -15.20 10.50 -18.76
N PRO A 61 -14.26 10.24 -17.84
CA PRO A 61 -13.44 11.29 -17.26
C PRO A 61 -12.64 12.00 -18.35
N GLN A 62 -12.53 13.32 -18.22
CA GLN A 62 -11.84 14.17 -19.18
C GLN A 62 -10.39 14.36 -18.75
N LEU A 63 -9.47 14.14 -19.68
CA LEU A 63 -8.07 14.55 -19.50
C LEU A 63 -7.97 16.08 -19.60
N ALA A 64 -7.00 16.64 -18.88
CA ALA A 64 -6.70 18.05 -18.88
C ALA A 64 -6.45 18.55 -20.31
N SER A 65 -6.96 19.74 -20.59
CA SER A 65 -7.06 20.31 -21.94
C SER A 65 -5.69 20.47 -22.63
N SER A 66 -4.64 20.64 -21.82
CA SER A 66 -3.27 20.81 -22.27
C SER A 66 -2.60 19.51 -22.74
N GLY A 67 -3.16 18.33 -22.43
CA GLY A 67 -2.46 17.04 -22.58
C GLY A 67 -1.10 17.01 -21.84
N CYS A 68 -0.89 17.97 -20.93
CA CYS A 68 0.40 18.27 -20.36
C CYS A 68 0.61 17.49 -19.07
N CYS A 69 1.88 17.17 -18.81
CA CYS A 69 2.29 16.53 -17.58
C CYS A 69 2.07 17.44 -16.34
N ARG A 70 1.91 18.78 -16.52
CA ARG A 70 1.70 19.77 -15.44
C ARG A 70 0.22 20.18 -15.30
N PHE A 71 -0.65 19.19 -15.17
CA PHE A 71 -2.10 19.41 -15.14
C PHE A 71 -2.64 20.01 -13.82
N ALA A 72 -1.89 20.01 -12.71
CA ALA A 72 -2.44 20.33 -11.38
C ALA A 72 -3.00 21.76 -11.28
N LYS A 73 -2.40 22.71 -12.01
CA LYS A 73 -2.88 24.10 -12.08
C LYS A 73 -4.29 24.22 -12.69
N GLU A 74 -4.69 23.31 -13.58
CA GLU A 74 -6.05 23.29 -14.17
C GLU A 74 -7.12 22.90 -13.13
N PHE A 75 -6.71 22.34 -11.98
CA PHE A 75 -7.58 21.95 -10.88
C PHE A 75 -7.48 22.87 -9.65
N GLU A 76 -6.86 24.05 -9.78
CA GLU A 76 -6.90 25.07 -8.72
C GLU A 76 -8.29 25.73 -8.66
N GLY A 77 -8.84 25.88 -7.45
CA GLY A 77 -10.12 26.56 -7.22
C GLY A 77 -11.37 25.81 -7.72
N VAL A 78 -11.23 24.56 -8.13
CA VAL A 78 -12.36 23.70 -8.55
C VAL A 78 -13.22 23.25 -7.37
N ASP A 79 -14.45 22.83 -7.68
CA ASP A 79 -15.32 22.17 -6.69
C ASP A 79 -14.90 20.70 -6.50
N TRP A 80 -14.22 20.42 -5.40
CA TRP A 80 -13.78 19.07 -5.02
C TRP A 80 -14.91 18.17 -4.50
N HIS A 81 -16.08 18.71 -4.15
CA HIS A 81 -17.24 17.88 -3.79
C HIS A 81 -17.85 17.20 -5.01
N SER A 82 -17.70 17.78 -6.19
CA SER A 82 -18.14 17.21 -7.46
C SER A 82 -17.46 15.85 -7.72
N PRO A 83 -18.23 14.74 -7.82
CA PRO A 83 -17.67 13.45 -8.21
C PRO A 83 -17.00 13.46 -9.59
N GLN A 84 -17.48 14.28 -10.52
CA GLN A 84 -16.91 14.41 -11.86
C GLN A 84 -15.53 15.07 -11.80
N THR A 85 -15.38 16.18 -11.06
CA THR A 85 -14.10 16.86 -10.86
C THR A 85 -13.05 15.91 -10.30
N ARG A 86 -13.43 15.10 -9.30
CA ARG A 86 -12.54 14.09 -8.72
C ARG A 86 -12.17 13.01 -9.75
N ALA A 87 -13.13 12.53 -10.54
CA ALA A 87 -12.86 11.54 -11.60
C ALA A 87 -11.92 12.09 -12.68
N ASP A 88 -12.12 13.32 -13.13
CA ASP A 88 -11.27 13.99 -14.12
C ASP A 88 -9.85 14.19 -13.58
N PHE A 89 -9.73 14.67 -12.34
CA PHE A 89 -8.43 14.82 -11.67
C PHE A 89 -7.71 13.48 -11.54
N MET A 90 -8.39 12.45 -11.02
CA MET A 90 -7.83 11.10 -10.89
C MET A 90 -7.41 10.55 -12.24
N ALA A 91 -8.17 10.73 -13.32
CA ALA A 91 -7.78 10.26 -14.65
C ALA A 91 -6.46 10.90 -15.13
N ASN A 92 -6.25 12.19 -14.87
CA ASN A 92 -4.99 12.86 -15.16
C ASN A 92 -3.82 12.35 -14.33
N VAL A 93 -4.06 12.11 -13.03
CA VAL A 93 -3.08 11.46 -12.14
C VAL A 93 -2.72 10.08 -12.69
N MET A 94 -3.70 9.21 -12.95
CA MET A 94 -3.46 7.85 -13.45
C MET A 94 -2.73 7.86 -14.79
N TYR A 95 -3.08 8.76 -15.71
CA TYR A 95 -2.38 8.90 -16.99
C TYR A 95 -0.89 9.22 -16.81
N MET A 96 -0.56 10.09 -15.87
CA MET A 96 0.82 10.48 -15.59
C MET A 96 1.58 9.41 -14.79
N GLU A 97 0.97 8.86 -13.75
CA GLU A 97 1.53 7.78 -12.92
C GLU A 97 1.78 6.49 -13.72
N ARG A 98 0.95 6.23 -14.73
CA ARG A 98 1.14 5.12 -15.68
C ARG A 98 2.47 5.19 -16.42
N ARG A 99 3.09 6.36 -16.56
CA ARG A 99 4.41 6.49 -17.20
C ARG A 99 5.55 6.00 -16.32
N PHE A 100 5.35 5.89 -15.00
CA PHE A 100 6.24 5.15 -14.09
C PHE A 100 5.89 3.66 -14.06
N LEU A 101 4.59 3.35 -13.89
CA LEU A 101 4.07 2.00 -13.70
C LEU A 101 4.06 1.14 -14.98
N GLY A 102 4.14 1.77 -16.13
CA GLY A 102 4.07 1.16 -17.45
C GLY A 102 5.09 0.05 -17.67
N ARG A 103 4.64 -1.14 -18.12
CA ARG A 103 5.57 -2.15 -18.66
C ARG A 103 6.43 -1.59 -19.80
N ALA A 104 5.86 -0.70 -20.61
CA ALA A 104 6.58 0.00 -21.68
C ALA A 104 7.70 0.90 -21.14
N ALA A 105 7.50 1.51 -19.97
CA ALA A 105 8.47 2.39 -19.33
C ALA A 105 9.63 1.62 -18.69
N LYS A 106 9.36 0.42 -18.15
CA LYS A 106 10.37 -0.45 -17.50
C LYS A 106 11.07 0.24 -16.33
N LEU A 107 10.33 1.06 -15.58
CA LEU A 107 10.84 1.88 -14.47
C LEU A 107 10.43 1.34 -13.09
N ALA A 108 9.17 0.92 -12.94
CA ALA A 108 8.65 0.48 -11.65
C ALA A 108 8.90 -1.01 -11.36
N PHE A 109 9.10 -1.83 -12.39
CA PHE A 109 9.37 -3.26 -12.25
C PHE A 109 10.13 -3.83 -13.45
N ASP A 110 10.78 -4.96 -13.22
CA ASP A 110 11.49 -5.71 -14.24
C ASP A 110 10.52 -6.46 -15.16
N PRO A 111 10.54 -6.23 -16.48
CA PRO A 111 9.56 -6.82 -17.40
C PRO A 111 9.75 -8.32 -17.64
N ASP A 112 10.90 -8.90 -17.27
CA ASP A 112 11.21 -10.32 -17.47
C ASP A 112 10.81 -11.14 -16.24
N THR A 113 11.11 -10.65 -15.04
CA THR A 113 10.77 -11.32 -13.77
C THR A 113 9.41 -10.90 -13.20
N GLY A 114 8.91 -9.74 -13.62
CA GLY A 114 7.74 -9.09 -13.05
C GLY A 114 7.98 -8.44 -11.69
N MET A 115 9.17 -8.58 -11.08
CA MET A 115 9.48 -8.08 -9.74
C MET A 115 9.71 -6.57 -9.75
N THR A 116 9.18 -5.86 -8.75
CA THR A 116 9.35 -4.41 -8.59
C THR A 116 10.80 -4.03 -8.46
N TYR A 117 11.12 -2.83 -8.91
CA TYR A 117 12.25 -2.04 -8.45
C TYR A 117 11.75 -1.11 -7.35
N ASP A 118 12.63 -0.65 -6.47
CA ASP A 118 12.29 0.36 -5.47
C ASP A 118 11.88 1.68 -6.15
N GLY A 119 12.63 2.07 -7.18
CA GLY A 119 12.36 3.29 -7.93
C GLY A 119 13.41 3.61 -8.99
N VAL A 120 13.40 4.86 -9.44
CA VAL A 120 14.34 5.39 -10.43
C VAL A 120 14.75 6.82 -10.09
N GLY A 121 16.00 7.17 -10.36
CA GLY A 121 16.48 8.55 -10.28
C GLY A 121 15.97 9.40 -11.45
N LEU A 122 15.83 10.70 -11.19
CA LEU A 122 15.44 11.71 -12.16
C LEU A 122 16.55 12.73 -12.27
N ASN A 123 16.68 13.33 -13.45
CA ASN A 123 17.57 14.45 -13.63
C ASN A 123 17.00 15.66 -12.89
N ASN A 124 17.77 16.22 -11.96
CA ASN A 124 17.34 17.32 -11.12
C ASN A 124 16.82 18.54 -11.90
N ASN A 125 17.38 18.82 -13.08
CA ASN A 125 17.01 20.00 -13.86
C ASN A 125 15.81 19.72 -14.78
N THR A 126 15.81 18.58 -15.46
CA THR A 126 14.83 18.24 -16.51
C THR A 126 13.63 17.41 -16.02
N GLY A 127 13.69 16.83 -14.82
CA GLY A 127 12.68 15.89 -14.33
C GLY A 127 12.62 14.58 -15.11
N ASP A 128 13.36 14.45 -16.20
CA ASP A 128 13.44 13.25 -17.03
C ASP A 128 14.11 12.11 -16.27
N VAL A 129 13.79 10.87 -16.68
CA VAL A 129 14.42 9.67 -16.13
C VAL A 129 15.94 9.74 -16.32
N GLN A 130 16.68 9.63 -15.23
CA GLN A 130 18.14 9.58 -15.29
C GLN A 130 18.58 8.18 -15.73
N HIS A 131 19.23 8.08 -16.88
CA HIS A 131 19.76 6.81 -17.40
C HIS A 131 20.71 6.14 -16.39
N GLY A 132 20.58 4.82 -16.23
CA GLY A 132 21.42 4.03 -15.33
C GLY A 132 21.13 4.20 -13.84
N SER A 133 20.05 4.89 -13.46
CA SER A 133 19.71 5.18 -12.05
C SER A 133 18.59 4.29 -11.48
N LEU A 134 18.22 3.21 -12.17
CA LEU A 134 17.23 2.25 -11.66
C LEU A 134 17.72 1.65 -10.35
N ARG A 135 16.89 1.72 -9.31
CA ARG A 135 17.14 1.07 -8.02
C ARG A 135 16.68 -0.37 -8.15
N THR A 136 17.54 -1.23 -8.69
CA THR A 136 17.21 -2.62 -9.07
C THR A 136 17.05 -3.59 -7.90
N PHE A 137 17.09 -3.06 -6.67
CA PHE A 137 16.61 -3.74 -5.47
C PHE A 137 15.15 -3.33 -5.18
N SER A 138 14.46 -4.12 -4.38
CA SER A 138 13.13 -3.79 -3.85
C SER A 138 12.89 -4.57 -2.56
N ALA A 139 11.68 -4.44 -2.01
CA ALA A 139 11.27 -5.05 -0.76
C ALA A 139 9.81 -5.55 -0.83
N PRO A 140 9.37 -6.40 0.11
CA PRO A 140 8.02 -6.94 0.12
C PRO A 140 6.93 -5.85 0.20
N SER A 141 7.25 -4.68 0.77
CA SER A 141 6.39 -3.49 0.85
C SER A 141 5.99 -2.95 -0.53
N LYS A 142 6.96 -2.77 -1.44
CA LYS A 142 6.70 -2.33 -2.83
C LYS A 142 5.96 -3.41 -3.62
N GLU A 143 6.28 -4.69 -3.39
CA GLU A 143 5.54 -5.80 -3.98
C GLU A 143 4.07 -5.78 -3.55
N ALA A 144 3.77 -5.51 -2.28
CA ALA A 144 2.42 -5.42 -1.76
C ALA A 144 1.57 -4.35 -2.48
N LEU A 145 2.16 -3.18 -2.77
CA LEU A 145 1.52 -2.13 -3.55
C LEU A 145 1.22 -2.60 -4.98
N HIS A 146 2.19 -3.23 -5.64
CA HIS A 146 2.01 -3.72 -6.99
C HIS A 146 0.94 -4.82 -7.06
N LEU A 147 0.99 -5.81 -6.15
CA LEU A 147 -0.03 -6.86 -6.07
C LEU A 147 -1.41 -6.29 -5.80
N SER A 148 -1.52 -5.26 -4.95
CA SER A 148 -2.79 -4.58 -4.69
C SER A 148 -3.35 -3.92 -5.96
N LEU A 149 -2.52 -3.17 -6.72
CA LEU A 149 -2.96 -2.59 -7.99
C LEU A 149 -3.37 -3.65 -9.03
N LEU A 150 -2.59 -4.73 -9.15
CA LEU A 150 -2.89 -5.82 -10.05
C LEU A 150 -4.19 -6.54 -9.66
N ALA A 151 -4.44 -6.70 -8.36
CA ALA A 151 -5.68 -7.27 -7.86
C ALA A 151 -6.88 -6.39 -8.21
N LEU A 152 -6.78 -5.07 -7.98
CA LEU A 152 -7.81 -4.12 -8.39
C LEU A 152 -8.07 -4.18 -9.89
N ALA A 153 -7.03 -4.17 -10.74
CA ALA A 153 -7.14 -4.21 -12.20
C ALA A 153 -7.82 -5.49 -12.75
N LEU A 154 -7.90 -6.56 -11.96
CA LEU A 154 -8.56 -7.81 -12.33
C LEU A 154 -9.98 -7.95 -11.77
N GLN A 155 -10.43 -7.00 -10.93
CA GLN A 155 -11.79 -7.05 -10.38
C GLN A 155 -12.85 -7.02 -11.50
N PRO A 156 -13.95 -7.78 -11.34
CA PRO A 156 -15.13 -7.58 -12.17
C PRO A 156 -15.60 -6.12 -12.07
N ILE A 157 -15.81 -5.46 -13.20
CA ILE A 157 -16.10 -4.01 -13.25
C ILE A 157 -17.42 -3.67 -12.57
N GLU A 158 -18.33 -4.65 -12.50
CA GLU A 158 -19.63 -4.56 -11.84
C GLU A 158 -19.52 -4.50 -10.31
N GLU A 159 -18.39 -4.94 -9.75
CA GLU A 159 -18.09 -4.93 -8.31
C GLU A 159 -17.31 -3.67 -7.90
N VAL A 160 -16.81 -2.90 -8.87
CA VAL A 160 -16.07 -1.66 -8.65
C VAL A 160 -17.05 -0.48 -8.58
N PRO A 161 -16.92 0.44 -7.59
CA PRO A 161 -17.72 1.67 -7.56
C PRO A 161 -17.65 2.42 -8.89
N LYS A 162 -18.80 2.91 -9.40
CA LYS A 162 -18.93 3.51 -10.74
C LYS A 162 -17.91 4.61 -11.02
N GLN A 163 -17.56 5.40 -10.02
CA GLN A 163 -16.58 6.48 -10.12
C GLN A 163 -15.15 5.96 -10.32
N LEU A 164 -14.83 4.79 -9.75
CA LEU A 164 -13.51 4.16 -9.87
C LEU A 164 -13.39 3.31 -11.14
N ALA A 165 -14.51 2.75 -11.59
CA ALA A 165 -14.59 1.92 -12.80
C ALA A 165 -14.08 2.64 -14.06
N THR A 166 -14.14 3.98 -14.11
CA THR A 166 -13.66 4.76 -15.26
C THR A 166 -12.17 5.08 -15.21
N VAL A 167 -11.54 5.08 -14.03
CA VAL A 167 -10.12 5.44 -13.86
C VAL A 167 -9.22 4.21 -13.69
N LEU A 168 -9.73 3.13 -13.12
CA LEU A 168 -8.99 1.90 -12.87
C LEU A 168 -8.36 1.28 -14.15
N PRO A 169 -9.05 1.22 -15.30
CA PRO A 169 -8.48 0.67 -16.53
C PRO A 169 -7.31 1.48 -17.12
N LEU A 170 -7.05 2.70 -16.61
CA LEU A 170 -5.96 3.56 -17.09
C LEU A 170 -4.57 3.06 -16.65
N LEU A 171 -4.50 2.24 -15.58
CA LEU A 171 -3.24 1.76 -15.03
C LEU A 171 -2.77 0.44 -15.64
N TYR A 172 -3.65 -0.55 -15.71
CA TYR A 172 -3.33 -1.87 -16.25
C TYR A 172 -4.53 -2.43 -16.99
N SER A 173 -4.28 -3.01 -18.17
CA SER A 173 -5.26 -3.90 -18.78
C SER A 173 -5.28 -5.26 -18.07
N THR A 174 -6.37 -6.00 -18.21
CA THR A 174 -6.48 -7.38 -17.69
C THR A 174 -5.34 -8.28 -18.20
N GLU A 175 -5.02 -8.22 -19.50
CA GLU A 175 -3.98 -9.06 -20.09
C GLU A 175 -2.58 -8.70 -19.58
N GLU A 176 -2.30 -7.41 -19.40
CA GLU A 176 -1.05 -6.94 -18.81
C GLU A 176 -0.92 -7.39 -17.35
N ALA A 177 -1.98 -7.25 -16.56
CA ALA A 177 -1.98 -7.66 -15.17
C ALA A 177 -1.76 -9.18 -15.03
N LEU A 178 -2.41 -10.00 -15.85
CA LEU A 178 -2.20 -11.45 -15.85
C LEU A 178 -0.78 -11.85 -16.31
N ASP A 179 -0.18 -11.14 -17.27
CA ASP A 179 1.22 -11.39 -17.68
C ASP A 179 2.21 -11.07 -16.56
N ILE A 180 2.02 -9.96 -15.86
CA ILE A 180 2.87 -9.58 -14.73
C ILE A 180 2.73 -10.60 -13.60
N LEU A 181 1.49 -10.99 -13.24
CA LEU A 181 1.25 -11.98 -12.17
C LEU A 181 1.81 -13.36 -12.50
N ASP A 182 1.77 -13.79 -13.77
CA ASP A 182 2.32 -15.08 -14.19
C ASP A 182 3.85 -15.13 -14.07
N LYS A 183 4.53 -14.03 -14.42
CA LYS A 183 5.98 -13.86 -14.25
C LYS A 183 6.39 -13.75 -12.80
N LYS A 184 5.69 -12.92 -12.01
CA LYS A 184 5.93 -12.79 -10.57
C LYS A 184 5.80 -14.15 -9.89
N ALA A 185 4.74 -14.90 -10.18
CA ALA A 185 4.57 -16.25 -9.65
C ALA A 185 5.76 -17.15 -10.01
N LYS A 186 6.24 -17.11 -11.27
CA LYS A 186 7.40 -17.92 -11.68
C LYS A 186 8.67 -17.54 -10.95
N THR A 187 8.95 -16.24 -10.83
CA THR A 187 10.13 -15.74 -10.14
C THR A 187 10.11 -16.09 -8.65
N MET A 188 8.95 -15.94 -8.01
CA MET A 188 8.77 -16.27 -6.60
C MET A 188 8.81 -17.78 -6.34
N GLU A 189 8.30 -18.61 -7.24
CA GLU A 189 8.44 -20.07 -7.17
C GLU A 189 9.90 -20.51 -7.30
N ASP A 190 10.67 -19.91 -8.22
CA ASP A 190 12.10 -20.17 -8.35
C ASP A 190 12.86 -19.76 -7.08
N PHE A 191 12.52 -18.60 -6.51
CA PHE A 191 13.08 -18.15 -5.24
C PHE A 191 12.75 -19.08 -4.09
N ASP A 192 11.48 -19.50 -3.95
CA ASP A 192 11.04 -20.41 -2.89
C ASP A 192 11.71 -21.80 -3.01
N ALA A 193 12.02 -22.24 -4.24
CA ALA A 193 12.73 -23.48 -4.49
C ALA A 193 14.22 -23.40 -4.11
N GLU A 194 14.85 -22.25 -4.34
CA GLU A 194 16.27 -22.02 -4.01
C GLU A 194 16.48 -21.68 -2.53
N PHE A 195 15.55 -20.92 -1.93
CA PHE A 195 15.61 -20.40 -0.57
C PHE A 195 14.35 -20.76 0.26
N PRO A 196 14.05 -22.05 0.46
CA PRO A 196 12.82 -22.47 1.13
C PRO A 196 12.70 -21.98 2.58
N GLY A 197 13.79 -21.59 3.22
CA GLY A 197 13.82 -21.04 4.58
C GLY A 197 13.03 -19.75 4.76
N PHE A 198 12.80 -18.98 3.68
CA PHE A 198 11.92 -17.80 3.75
C PHE A 198 10.42 -18.15 3.77
N GLY A 199 10.03 -19.42 3.58
CA GLY A 199 8.65 -19.85 3.83
C GLY A 199 7.59 -19.18 2.97
N GLY A 200 7.93 -18.75 1.76
CA GLY A 200 7.02 -18.02 0.86
C GLY A 200 6.98 -16.51 1.12
N PHE A 201 7.73 -16.00 2.09
CA PHE A 201 7.96 -14.58 2.31
C PHE A 201 9.22 -14.11 1.58
N LEU A 202 9.48 -12.80 1.58
CA LEU A 202 10.61 -12.21 0.84
C LEU A 202 11.49 -11.35 1.76
N PRO A 203 12.83 -11.44 1.68
CA PRO A 203 13.73 -10.43 2.22
C PRO A 203 13.65 -9.14 1.38
N TRP A 204 14.48 -8.14 1.68
CA TRP A 204 14.85 -7.19 0.62
C TRP A 204 15.61 -7.96 -0.47
N PHE A 205 15.36 -7.64 -1.73
CA PHE A 205 15.80 -8.48 -2.85
C PHE A 205 16.33 -7.68 -4.03
N CYS A 206 17.24 -8.28 -4.80
CA CYS A 206 17.60 -7.82 -6.14
C CYS A 206 16.68 -8.49 -7.17
N SER A 207 15.94 -7.72 -7.95
CA SER A 207 14.86 -8.21 -8.84
C SER A 207 15.34 -9.13 -9.95
N ARG A 208 16.64 -9.08 -10.28
CA ARG A 208 17.33 -9.95 -11.26
C ARG A 208 18.54 -10.69 -10.67
N GLY A 209 18.71 -10.62 -9.35
CA GLY A 209 19.84 -11.20 -8.64
C GLY A 209 21.06 -10.28 -8.57
N ILE A 210 22.17 -10.78 -8.03
CA ILE A 210 23.43 -10.04 -7.88
C ILE A 210 24.46 -10.38 -8.96
N ASN A 211 25.23 -9.39 -9.39
CA ASN A 211 26.36 -9.57 -10.30
C ASN A 211 27.62 -10.04 -9.54
N LYS A 212 28.73 -10.27 -10.26
CA LYS A 212 30.00 -10.74 -9.64
C LYS A 212 30.59 -9.76 -8.64
N ALA A 213 30.22 -8.48 -8.70
CA ALA A 213 30.66 -7.45 -7.77
C ALA A 213 29.74 -7.33 -6.53
N GLY A 214 28.70 -8.16 -6.43
CA GLY A 214 27.74 -8.13 -5.32
C GLY A 214 26.65 -7.05 -5.44
N HIS A 215 26.58 -6.35 -6.57
CA HIS A 215 25.52 -5.36 -6.83
C HIS A 215 24.31 -6.00 -7.51
N CYS A 216 23.11 -5.46 -7.29
CA CYS A 216 21.94 -5.91 -8.02
C CYS A 216 22.14 -5.74 -9.54
N LYS A 217 21.82 -6.79 -10.28
CA LYS A 217 21.89 -6.82 -11.74
C LYS A 217 20.92 -5.83 -12.37
N THR A 218 21.34 -5.26 -13.48
CA THR A 218 20.49 -4.44 -14.35
C THR A 218 19.99 -5.25 -15.54
N ARG A 219 19.28 -4.61 -16.48
CA ARG A 219 18.77 -5.29 -17.69
C ARG A 219 19.86 -5.56 -18.72
N GLU A 220 21.00 -4.90 -18.57
CA GLU A 220 22.21 -5.14 -19.35
C GLU A 220 22.94 -6.43 -18.90
N ASP A 221 22.72 -6.86 -17.66
CA ASP A 221 23.28 -8.10 -17.12
C ASP A 221 22.46 -9.33 -17.56
N PRO A 222 23.12 -10.48 -17.83
CA PRO A 222 22.43 -11.72 -18.14
C PRO A 222 21.83 -12.37 -16.88
N GLY A 223 20.68 -13.00 -17.08
CA GLY A 223 19.94 -13.72 -16.04
C GLY A 223 18.85 -12.87 -15.38
N ALA A 224 17.85 -13.57 -14.85
CA ALA A 224 16.61 -12.97 -14.34
C ALA A 224 16.13 -13.72 -13.08
N ARG A 225 17.06 -14.17 -12.23
CA ARG A 225 16.71 -14.88 -10.98
C ARG A 225 16.85 -13.94 -9.81
N MET A 226 15.78 -13.75 -9.08
CA MET A 226 15.78 -12.94 -7.86
C MET A 226 16.70 -13.56 -6.80
N THR A 227 17.44 -12.73 -6.08
CA THR A 227 18.22 -13.14 -4.90
C THR A 227 17.96 -12.16 -3.77
N PRO A 228 18.24 -12.54 -2.52
CA PRO A 228 18.30 -11.57 -1.43
C PRO A 228 19.28 -10.44 -1.75
N LEU A 229 18.98 -9.24 -1.23
CA LEU A 229 19.89 -8.10 -1.24
C LEU A 229 21.02 -8.33 -0.24
N SER A 230 22.17 -7.70 -0.46
CA SER A 230 23.27 -7.75 0.51
C SER A 230 22.86 -7.15 1.86
N GLY A 231 23.17 -7.85 2.96
CA GLY A 231 22.68 -7.56 4.31
C GLY A 231 21.32 -8.19 4.64
N TRP A 232 20.66 -8.81 3.66
CA TRP A 232 19.35 -9.46 3.80
C TRP A 232 19.36 -10.93 3.41
N GLU A 233 20.54 -11.53 3.22
CA GLU A 233 20.71 -12.91 2.76
C GLU A 233 20.08 -13.93 3.70
N ARG A 234 19.95 -13.59 4.98
CA ARG A 234 19.43 -14.47 6.03
C ARG A 234 18.41 -13.78 6.93
N THR A 235 17.84 -12.65 6.52
CA THR A 235 16.94 -11.86 7.37
C THR A 235 15.63 -11.58 6.66
N LEU A 236 14.55 -11.47 7.44
CA LEU A 236 13.19 -11.34 6.91
C LEU A 236 12.41 -10.30 7.72
N PRO A 237 12.00 -9.16 7.13
CA PRO A 237 11.30 -8.11 7.85
C PRO A 237 9.81 -8.47 7.99
N GLY A 238 9.28 -8.49 9.22
CA GLY A 238 7.88 -8.79 9.48
C GLY A 238 6.93 -7.73 8.95
N LEU A 239 7.30 -6.44 9.08
CA LEU A 239 6.50 -5.30 8.64
C LEU A 239 6.16 -5.40 7.14
N ASP A 240 7.18 -5.41 6.28
CA ASP A 240 7.00 -5.47 4.82
C ASP A 240 6.23 -6.75 4.41
N ASN A 241 6.50 -7.87 5.08
CA ASN A 241 5.88 -9.14 4.74
C ASN A 241 4.42 -9.24 5.18
N GLY A 242 3.98 -8.49 6.20
CA GLY A 242 2.57 -8.33 6.53
C GLY A 242 1.80 -7.68 5.38
N GLN A 243 2.38 -6.64 4.78
CA GLN A 243 1.84 -5.96 3.60
C GLN A 243 1.80 -6.92 2.40
N LEU A 244 2.89 -7.65 2.14
CA LEU A 244 2.99 -8.63 1.06
C LEU A 244 1.94 -9.75 1.19
N ALA A 245 1.74 -10.27 2.42
CA ALA A 245 0.81 -11.36 2.67
C ALA A 245 -0.63 -10.97 2.31
N PHE A 246 -1.07 -9.76 2.69
CA PHE A 246 -2.38 -9.26 2.30
C PHE A 246 -2.49 -8.86 0.82
N GLY A 247 -1.41 -8.35 0.21
CA GLY A 247 -1.36 -8.16 -1.24
C GLY A 247 -1.50 -9.48 -2.00
N THR A 248 -0.89 -10.55 -1.49
CA THR A 248 -1.01 -11.92 -2.02
C THR A 248 -2.44 -12.44 -1.87
N ALA A 249 -3.07 -12.26 -0.70
CA ALA A 249 -4.45 -12.65 -0.47
C ALA A 249 -5.44 -11.92 -1.40
N ALA A 250 -5.23 -10.62 -1.65
CA ALA A 250 -6.04 -9.84 -2.59
C ALA A 250 -5.97 -10.41 -4.02
N VAL A 251 -4.76 -10.77 -4.47
CA VAL A 251 -4.54 -11.42 -5.78
C VAL A 251 -5.21 -12.79 -5.86
N VAL A 252 -5.05 -13.63 -4.84
CA VAL A 252 -5.71 -14.95 -4.79
C VAL A 252 -7.22 -14.79 -4.90
N HIS A 253 -7.80 -13.90 -4.08
CA HIS A 253 -9.24 -13.70 -4.04
C HIS A 253 -9.80 -13.30 -5.41
N VAL A 254 -9.22 -12.30 -6.07
CA VAL A 254 -9.74 -11.83 -7.36
C VAL A 254 -9.55 -12.89 -8.46
N LEU A 255 -8.41 -13.58 -8.49
CA LEU A 255 -8.16 -14.62 -9.49
C LEU A 255 -9.11 -15.80 -9.31
N GLU A 256 -9.41 -16.21 -8.08
CA GLU A 256 -10.37 -17.29 -7.81
C GLU A 256 -11.80 -16.90 -8.17
N ARG A 257 -12.23 -15.66 -7.88
CA ARG A 257 -13.54 -15.15 -8.31
C ARG A 257 -13.66 -15.16 -9.83
N ARG A 258 -12.66 -14.63 -10.54
CA ARG A 258 -12.61 -14.66 -12.01
C ARG A 258 -12.55 -16.08 -12.56
N ALA A 259 -11.81 -16.99 -11.92
CA ALA A 259 -11.76 -18.39 -12.29
C ALA A 259 -13.12 -19.10 -12.14
N LYS A 260 -13.91 -18.75 -11.12
CA LYS A 260 -15.29 -19.25 -10.96
C LYS A 260 -16.21 -18.75 -12.08
N GLN A 261 -16.05 -17.49 -12.50
CA GLN A 261 -16.85 -16.88 -13.58
C GLN A 261 -16.48 -17.41 -14.97
N GLU A 262 -15.19 -17.53 -15.27
CA GLU A 262 -14.69 -17.90 -16.61
C GLU A 262 -14.42 -19.40 -16.78
N GLY A 263 -14.50 -20.18 -15.69
CA GLY A 263 -14.36 -21.62 -15.68
C GLY A 263 -12.94 -22.13 -15.40
N ALA A 264 -12.84 -23.41 -15.00
CA ALA A 264 -11.63 -24.04 -14.46
C ALA A 264 -10.43 -24.16 -15.43
N SER A 265 -10.68 -24.03 -16.73
CA SER A 265 -9.64 -24.06 -17.78
C SER A 265 -9.10 -22.68 -18.16
N SER A 266 -9.70 -21.61 -17.62
CA SER A 266 -9.32 -20.22 -17.89
C SER A 266 -7.87 -19.92 -17.47
N ARG A 267 -7.31 -18.84 -18.04
CA ARG A 267 -6.01 -18.30 -17.62
C ARG A 267 -6.04 -17.89 -16.14
N PHE A 268 -7.14 -17.29 -15.69
CA PHE A 268 -7.39 -16.98 -14.28
C PHE A 268 -7.27 -18.20 -13.37
N ALA A 269 -7.93 -19.32 -13.72
CA ALA A 269 -7.87 -20.54 -12.92
C ALA A 269 -6.44 -21.11 -12.80
N LYS A 270 -5.63 -21.01 -13.87
CA LYS A 270 -4.23 -21.46 -13.86
C LYS A 270 -3.38 -20.60 -12.93
N ILE A 271 -3.51 -19.28 -13.02
CA ILE A 271 -2.73 -18.33 -12.22
C ILE A 271 -3.21 -18.36 -10.75
N ALA A 272 -4.52 -18.46 -10.49
CA ALA A 272 -5.10 -18.64 -9.16
C ALA A 272 -4.45 -19.79 -8.38
N ARG A 273 -4.28 -20.96 -9.00
CA ARG A 273 -3.65 -22.12 -8.33
C ARG A 273 -2.23 -21.85 -7.86
N ARG A 274 -1.44 -21.12 -8.65
CA ARG A 274 -0.04 -20.78 -8.32
C ARG A 274 0.03 -19.80 -7.17
N TRP A 275 -0.77 -18.74 -7.22
CA TRP A 275 -0.85 -17.74 -6.16
C TRP A 275 -1.45 -18.29 -4.86
N ASN A 276 -2.47 -19.16 -4.96
CA ASN A 276 -3.02 -19.82 -3.78
C ASN A 276 -1.98 -20.75 -3.13
N ALA A 277 -1.21 -21.51 -3.92
CA ALA A 277 -0.13 -22.34 -3.37
C ALA A 277 0.91 -21.50 -2.60
N ARG A 278 1.24 -20.30 -3.09
CA ARG A 278 2.11 -19.35 -2.36
C ARG A 278 1.46 -18.86 -1.06
N LEU A 279 0.19 -18.46 -1.10
CA LEU A 279 -0.54 -18.02 0.10
C LEU A 279 -0.58 -19.13 1.17
N GLU A 280 -0.87 -20.37 0.78
CA GLU A 280 -0.85 -21.51 1.70
C GLU A 280 0.56 -21.76 2.29
N ARG A 281 1.62 -21.56 1.51
CA ARG A 281 3.00 -21.61 2.02
C ARG A 281 3.26 -20.54 3.09
N MET A 282 2.79 -19.30 2.86
CA MET A 282 2.90 -18.22 3.85
C MET A 282 2.13 -18.56 5.14
N LYS A 283 0.88 -19.04 5.04
CA LYS A 283 0.06 -19.46 6.20
C LYS A 283 0.74 -20.55 7.04
N ALA A 284 1.35 -21.53 6.38
CA ALA A 284 2.06 -22.62 7.04
C ALA A 284 3.36 -22.18 7.73
N SER A 285 3.95 -21.06 7.29
CA SER A 285 5.29 -20.63 7.71
C SER A 285 5.29 -19.46 8.70
N VAL A 286 4.27 -18.59 8.66
CA VAL A 286 4.25 -17.30 9.38
C VAL A 286 4.51 -17.44 10.88
N VAL A 287 3.88 -18.41 11.54
CA VAL A 287 4.03 -18.61 12.99
C VAL A 287 5.47 -19.02 13.32
N ASN A 288 6.05 -19.96 12.56
CA ASN A 288 7.43 -20.41 12.79
C ASN A 288 8.45 -19.29 12.53
N LEU A 289 8.20 -18.44 11.54
CA LEU A 289 9.09 -17.34 11.18
C LEU A 289 9.06 -16.23 12.23
N PHE A 290 7.88 -15.71 12.55
CA PHE A 290 7.76 -14.43 13.23
C PHE A 290 7.35 -14.54 14.70
N TYR A 291 6.71 -15.63 15.14
CA TYR A 291 6.32 -15.75 16.54
C TYR A 291 7.52 -16.13 17.41
N ASN A 292 7.84 -15.27 18.36
CA ASN A 292 8.97 -15.50 19.27
C ASN A 292 8.60 -16.26 20.54
N GLY A 293 7.30 -16.39 20.84
CA GLY A 293 6.82 -16.82 22.15
C GLY A 293 6.44 -15.64 23.05
N ALA A 294 5.69 -15.92 24.11
CA ALA A 294 5.25 -14.93 25.10
C ALA A 294 4.50 -13.70 24.51
N GLY A 295 3.75 -13.90 23.43
CA GLY A 295 3.00 -12.85 22.73
C GLY A 295 3.88 -11.93 21.86
N LEU A 296 5.19 -12.16 21.78
CA LEU A 296 6.11 -11.30 21.05
C LEU A 296 6.25 -11.74 19.59
N VAL A 297 6.23 -10.77 18.68
CA VAL A 297 6.34 -10.97 17.23
C VAL A 297 7.59 -10.27 16.73
N ARG A 298 8.50 -11.01 16.10
CA ARG A 298 9.79 -10.50 15.63
C ARG A 298 9.59 -9.40 14.59
N MET A 299 10.27 -8.27 14.79
CA MET A 299 10.36 -7.23 13.76
C MET A 299 11.16 -7.71 12.55
N VAL A 300 12.28 -8.36 12.79
CA VAL A 300 13.10 -9.03 11.78
C VAL A 300 13.38 -10.44 12.27
N SER A 301 13.13 -11.43 11.42
CA SER A 301 13.51 -12.81 11.69
C SER A 301 14.84 -13.12 11.01
N GLU A 302 15.77 -13.67 11.76
CA GLU A 302 17.08 -14.11 11.30
C GLU A 302 17.06 -15.63 11.13
N LEU A 303 17.59 -16.13 10.02
CA LEU A 303 17.50 -17.52 9.63
C LEU A 303 18.85 -18.22 9.76
N ASP A 304 18.90 -19.35 10.48
CA ASP A 304 20.10 -20.18 10.63
C ASP A 304 20.55 -20.78 9.30
N ASN A 305 19.59 -21.23 8.50
CA ASN A 305 19.85 -21.82 7.19
C ASN A 305 18.69 -21.56 6.23
N ILE A 306 18.93 -20.78 5.18
CA ILE A 306 17.93 -20.42 4.17
C ILE A 306 17.55 -21.58 3.24
N THR A 307 18.27 -22.69 3.27
CA THR A 307 17.98 -23.91 2.49
C THR A 307 17.11 -24.92 3.25
N VAL A 308 16.84 -24.67 4.54
CA VAL A 308 15.98 -25.51 5.37
C VAL A 308 14.56 -24.93 5.38
N ASP A 309 13.59 -25.72 4.95
CA ASP A 309 12.18 -25.34 4.89
C ASP A 309 11.61 -25.02 6.28
N ILE A 310 11.33 -23.73 6.53
CA ILE A 310 10.91 -23.23 7.85
C ILE A 310 9.57 -23.81 8.32
N ALA A 311 8.70 -24.22 7.40
CA ALA A 311 7.45 -24.92 7.73
C ALA A 311 7.73 -26.23 8.52
N LYS A 312 8.88 -26.87 8.27
CA LYS A 312 9.29 -28.14 8.88
C LYS A 312 10.22 -27.97 10.07
N ASN A 313 10.94 -26.85 10.17
CA ASN A 313 11.89 -26.61 11.25
C ASN A 313 11.75 -25.21 11.87
N ALA A 314 10.93 -25.08 12.91
CA ALA A 314 10.68 -23.79 13.57
C ALA A 314 11.91 -23.20 14.28
N SER A 315 12.89 -24.03 14.66
CA SER A 315 14.09 -23.53 15.35
C SER A 315 15.05 -22.78 14.41
N ASN A 316 14.75 -22.73 13.11
CA ASN A 316 15.60 -22.08 12.11
C ASN A 316 15.41 -20.55 12.08
N ALA A 317 14.48 -19.99 12.85
CA ALA A 317 14.22 -18.55 12.92
C ALA A 317 14.36 -18.01 14.35
N HIS A 318 15.08 -16.90 14.48
CA HIS A 318 15.34 -16.20 15.74
C HIS A 318 15.41 -14.67 15.51
N ASN A 319 15.71 -13.88 16.54
CA ASN A 319 15.99 -12.45 16.43
C ASN A 319 17.09 -12.06 17.43
N GLU A 320 18.28 -11.69 16.96
CA GLU A 320 19.40 -11.35 17.83
C GLU A 320 19.26 -9.96 18.46
N ASN A 321 18.62 -9.03 17.73
CA ASN A 321 18.46 -7.64 18.16
C ASN A 321 17.36 -7.40 19.22
N GLY A 322 16.52 -8.40 19.51
CA GLY A 322 15.43 -8.27 20.47
C GLY A 322 14.31 -7.28 20.10
N LEU A 323 14.16 -6.90 18.83
CA LEU A 323 13.13 -5.96 18.36
C LEU A 323 11.82 -6.67 17.97
N TYR A 324 10.68 -6.08 18.35
CA TYR A 324 9.35 -6.67 18.18
C TYR A 324 8.32 -5.70 17.57
N LEU A 325 7.28 -6.25 16.94
CA LEU A 325 6.16 -5.52 16.33
C LEU A 325 4.99 -5.39 17.31
N TRP A 326 5.11 -4.49 18.29
CA TRP A 326 4.06 -4.23 19.28
C TRP A 326 3.13 -3.08 18.91
N ASP A 327 3.57 -2.12 18.09
CA ASP A 327 2.82 -0.90 17.80
C ASP A 327 1.67 -1.16 16.81
N ALA A 328 0.72 -0.22 16.75
CA ALA A 328 -0.45 -0.33 15.87
C ALA A 328 -0.24 0.35 14.50
N PHE A 329 0.97 0.32 13.94
CA PHE A 329 1.25 0.85 12.60
C PHE A 329 1.31 -0.30 11.58
N GLU A 330 2.21 -0.25 10.59
CA GLU A 330 2.25 -1.20 9.48
C GLU A 330 2.59 -2.63 9.93
N GLY A 331 3.41 -2.77 10.97
CA GLY A 331 3.81 -4.04 11.56
C GLY A 331 2.64 -4.88 12.07
N GLU A 332 1.51 -4.24 12.40
CA GLU A 332 0.29 -4.93 12.80
C GLU A 332 -0.26 -5.91 11.75
N MET A 333 0.05 -5.67 10.47
CA MET A 333 -0.42 -6.51 9.38
C MET A 333 0.11 -7.95 9.47
N ILE A 334 1.38 -8.17 9.83
CA ILE A 334 1.88 -9.55 9.98
C ILE A 334 1.28 -10.23 11.21
N VAL A 335 1.00 -9.44 12.27
CA VAL A 335 0.35 -9.93 13.49
C VAL A 335 -1.07 -10.42 13.18
N LEU A 336 -1.85 -9.64 12.42
CA LEU A 336 -3.18 -10.05 11.95
C LEU A 336 -3.12 -11.27 11.05
N PHE A 337 -2.22 -11.29 10.07
CA PHE A 337 -2.09 -12.43 9.16
C PHE A 337 -1.75 -13.70 9.93
N MET A 338 -0.85 -13.61 10.90
CA MET A 338 -0.45 -14.71 11.77
C MET A 338 -1.61 -15.19 12.64
N ASP A 339 -2.36 -14.30 13.31
CA ASP A 339 -3.51 -14.70 14.14
C ASP A 339 -4.61 -15.37 13.31
N ILE A 340 -5.00 -14.73 12.20
CA ILE A 340 -6.17 -15.12 11.42
C ILE A 340 -5.89 -16.37 10.57
N PHE A 341 -4.73 -16.45 9.93
CA PHE A 341 -4.45 -17.47 8.92
C PHE A 341 -3.24 -18.37 9.26
N GLY A 342 -2.45 -18.04 10.28
CA GLY A 342 -1.25 -18.78 10.63
C GLY A 342 -1.57 -20.18 11.18
N ASN A 343 -0.65 -21.12 10.94
CA ASN A 343 -0.75 -22.46 11.51
C ASN A 343 -0.24 -22.50 12.97
N TRP A 344 -1.16 -22.49 13.92
CA TRP A 344 -0.87 -22.53 15.36
C TRP A 344 -0.90 -23.93 15.99
N THR A 345 -1.03 -25.01 15.22
CA THR A 345 -1.27 -26.37 15.77
C THR A 345 -0.14 -26.91 16.65
N LYS A 346 1.05 -26.27 16.64
CA LYS A 346 2.17 -26.62 17.52
C LYS A 346 2.03 -26.07 18.94
N TYR A 347 1.17 -25.07 19.14
CA TYR A 347 0.92 -24.41 20.42
C TYR A 347 -0.32 -25.02 21.08
N ALA A 348 -0.34 -25.04 22.41
CA ALA A 348 -1.47 -25.58 23.17
C ALA A 348 -2.76 -24.82 22.82
N ASN A 349 -3.88 -25.53 22.72
CA ASN A 349 -5.18 -24.97 22.34
C ASN A 349 -5.11 -24.10 21.07
N SER A 350 -4.33 -24.53 20.07
CA SER A 350 -4.13 -23.77 18.83
C SER A 350 -3.64 -22.34 19.04
N GLY A 351 -2.83 -22.11 20.10
CA GLY A 351 -2.21 -20.83 20.39
C GLY A 351 -3.14 -19.76 20.96
N GLU A 352 -4.34 -20.10 21.45
CA GLU A 352 -5.30 -19.10 21.92
C GLU A 352 -4.76 -18.18 23.04
N GLU A 353 -3.98 -18.71 23.98
CA GLU A 353 -3.38 -17.88 25.04
C GLU A 353 -2.24 -17.01 24.52
N ASP A 354 -1.41 -17.53 23.61
CA ASP A 354 -0.35 -16.78 22.93
C ASP A 354 -0.93 -15.61 22.12
N LYS A 355 -2.03 -15.86 21.39
CA LYS A 355 -2.76 -14.85 20.61
C LYS A 355 -3.34 -13.77 21.52
N LYS A 356 -4.00 -14.14 22.63
CA LYS A 356 -4.51 -13.17 23.61
C LYS A 356 -3.39 -12.30 24.18
N LEU A 357 -2.25 -12.91 24.52
CA LEU A 357 -1.11 -12.17 25.05
C LEU A 357 -0.52 -11.20 24.02
N MET A 358 -0.39 -11.65 22.77
CA MET A 358 0.03 -10.80 21.66
C MET A 358 -0.85 -9.56 21.51
N TRP A 359 -2.18 -9.73 21.50
CA TRP A 359 -3.11 -8.60 21.40
C TRP A 359 -3.14 -7.72 22.65
N LYS A 360 -2.94 -8.29 23.84
CA LYS A 360 -2.80 -7.53 25.07
C LYS A 360 -1.57 -6.62 25.03
N ILE A 361 -0.40 -7.15 24.65
CA ILE A 361 0.83 -6.36 24.51
C ILE A 361 0.59 -5.23 23.52
N LYS A 362 0.01 -5.52 22.34
CA LYS A 362 -0.27 -4.48 21.36
C LYS A 362 -1.17 -3.36 21.89
N ALA A 363 -2.24 -3.71 22.62
CA ALA A 363 -3.14 -2.72 23.20
C ALA A 363 -2.44 -1.78 24.20
N GLU A 364 -1.39 -2.24 24.88
CA GLU A 364 -0.58 -1.40 25.79
C GLU A 364 0.27 -0.36 25.04
N HIS A 365 0.52 -0.56 23.74
CA HIS A 365 1.27 0.35 22.85
C HIS A 365 0.37 1.19 21.93
N VAL A 366 -0.94 1.17 22.15
CA VAL A 366 -1.86 2.09 21.47
C VAL A 366 -2.15 3.27 22.39
N GLU A 367 -1.58 4.42 22.06
CA GLU A 367 -1.69 5.61 22.91
C GLU A 367 -2.73 6.62 22.38
N PRO A 368 -3.67 7.07 23.23
CA PRO A 368 -4.56 8.17 22.90
C PRO A 368 -3.88 9.53 23.14
N VAL A 369 -4.09 10.48 22.23
CA VAL A 369 -3.75 11.90 22.43
C VAL A 369 -4.98 12.77 22.24
N VAL A 370 -5.13 13.77 23.11
CA VAL A 370 -6.19 14.77 23.01
C VAL A 370 -5.65 15.97 22.24
N TYR A 371 -6.04 16.05 20.97
CA TYR A 371 -5.75 17.19 20.12
C TYR A 371 -6.73 18.33 20.38
N LYS A 372 -6.24 19.57 20.35
CA LYS A 372 -7.05 20.78 20.52
C LYS A 372 -6.99 21.58 19.24
N ALA A 373 -8.10 21.60 18.50
CA ALA A 373 -8.25 22.34 17.25
C ALA A 373 -8.22 23.86 17.50
N ALA A 374 -8.06 24.64 16.42
CA ALA A 374 -7.97 26.09 16.49
C ALA A 374 -9.23 26.76 17.06
N ASP A 375 -10.41 26.15 16.86
CA ASP A 375 -11.69 26.58 17.44
C ASP A 375 -11.87 26.15 18.91
N ASN A 376 -10.85 25.54 19.52
CA ASN A 376 -10.82 24.91 20.84
C ASN A 376 -11.61 23.59 20.97
N THR A 377 -12.12 23.03 19.88
CA THR A 377 -12.69 21.68 19.87
C THR A 377 -11.62 20.67 20.28
N LYS A 378 -11.96 19.77 21.20
CA LYS A 378 -11.09 18.68 21.63
C LYS A 378 -11.44 17.40 20.87
N MET A 379 -10.44 16.75 20.30
CA MET A 379 -10.57 15.49 19.57
C MET A 379 -9.62 14.47 20.17
N VAL A 380 -10.06 13.21 20.22
CA VAL A 380 -9.18 12.09 20.58
C VAL A 380 -8.73 11.40 19.30
N LEU A 381 -7.45 11.14 19.18
CA LEU A 381 -6.85 10.42 18.06
C LEU A 381 -5.73 9.50 18.55
N GLN A 382 -5.30 8.57 17.70
CA GLN A 382 -4.16 7.68 17.99
C GLN A 382 -2.85 8.45 17.80
N LYS A 383 -2.00 8.46 18.82
CA LYS A 383 -0.64 9.01 18.74
C LYS A 383 0.21 8.17 17.77
N GLY A 384 1.05 8.84 16.99
CA GLY A 384 1.91 8.22 15.98
C GLY A 384 3.31 7.93 16.49
N TYR A 385 4.10 7.15 15.73
CA TYR A 385 5.53 6.97 15.99
C TYR A 385 6.23 8.32 15.78
N TRP A 386 6.18 8.82 14.54
CA TRP A 386 6.47 10.20 14.17
C TRP A 386 5.21 10.97 13.75
N PHE A 387 4.06 10.30 13.71
CA PHE A 387 2.85 10.77 13.05
C PHE A 387 3.04 10.97 11.53
N SER A 388 3.96 10.20 10.94
CA SER A 388 4.17 10.10 9.50
C SER A 388 2.92 9.54 8.84
N ALA A 389 2.52 10.05 7.68
CA ALA A 389 1.37 9.48 6.96
C ALA A 389 1.59 7.99 6.62
N HIS A 390 2.85 7.56 6.45
CA HIS A 390 3.22 6.18 6.13
C HIS A 390 2.68 5.17 7.17
N GLU A 391 2.63 5.57 8.44
CA GLU A 391 2.14 4.75 9.57
C GLU A 391 0.68 4.30 9.39
N GLN A 392 -0.08 4.97 8.51
CA GLN A 392 -1.48 4.66 8.21
C GLN A 392 -1.66 3.56 7.15
N TRP A 393 -0.57 2.97 6.63
CA TRP A 393 -0.58 2.01 5.52
C TRP A 393 -1.61 0.90 5.66
N LYS A 394 -1.82 0.38 6.87
CA LYS A 394 -2.74 -0.74 7.11
C LYS A 394 -4.16 -0.47 6.60
N THR A 395 -4.57 0.81 6.53
CA THR A 395 -5.87 1.24 5.97
C THR A 395 -5.96 1.13 4.45
N LEU A 396 -4.83 1.10 3.73
CA LEU A 396 -4.80 0.87 2.29
C LEU A 396 -5.24 -0.55 1.93
N GLN A 397 -4.95 -1.53 2.78
CA GLN A 397 -5.16 -2.95 2.45
C GLN A 397 -6.26 -3.60 3.29
N LEU A 398 -6.45 -3.20 4.54
CA LEU A 398 -7.36 -3.89 5.45
C LEU A 398 -8.59 -3.04 5.79
N PRO A 399 -9.74 -3.68 6.10
CA PRO A 399 -11.03 -3.00 6.32
C PRO A 399 -11.15 -2.28 7.67
N TYR A 400 -10.09 -1.58 8.12
CA TYR A 400 -10.12 -0.78 9.36
C TYR A 400 -11.22 0.28 9.36
N MET A 401 -11.52 0.84 8.19
CA MET A 401 -12.52 1.90 8.03
C MET A 401 -13.98 1.41 8.17
N ASP A 402 -14.20 0.10 8.29
CA ASP A 402 -15.52 -0.47 8.57
C ASP A 402 -15.88 -0.42 10.06
N ILE A 403 -14.87 -0.27 10.95
CA ILE A 403 -15.07 -0.22 12.39
C ILE A 403 -15.30 1.24 12.80
N PRO A 404 -16.49 1.63 13.30
CA PRO A 404 -16.83 3.04 13.50
C PRO A 404 -15.86 3.82 14.40
N LEU A 405 -15.43 3.22 15.51
CA LEU A 405 -14.47 3.86 16.42
C LEU A 405 -13.14 4.12 15.71
N VAL A 406 -12.62 3.13 14.97
CA VAL A 406 -11.36 3.28 14.25
C VAL A 406 -11.50 4.35 13.18
N LYS A 407 -12.56 4.30 12.36
CA LYS A 407 -12.84 5.32 11.35
C LYS A 407 -12.88 6.74 11.96
N HIS A 408 -13.50 6.89 13.12
CA HIS A 408 -13.55 8.16 13.85
C HIS A 408 -12.15 8.64 14.29
N LEU A 409 -11.35 7.76 14.91
CA LEU A 409 -9.99 8.11 15.36
C LEU A 409 -9.08 8.49 14.20
N PHE A 410 -9.17 7.77 13.08
CA PHE A 410 -8.41 8.05 11.86
C PHE A 410 -8.85 9.37 11.23
N ALA A 411 -10.16 9.65 11.18
CA ALA A 411 -10.66 10.93 10.69
C ALA A 411 -10.21 12.11 11.56
N ASN A 412 -10.16 11.95 12.89
CA ASN A 412 -9.59 12.96 13.80
C ASN A 412 -8.08 13.12 13.58
N GLY A 413 -7.35 12.02 13.31
CA GLY A 413 -5.94 12.04 12.95
C GLY A 413 -5.67 12.85 11.69
N GLU A 414 -6.45 12.62 10.64
CA GLU A 414 -6.31 13.35 9.38
C GLU A 414 -6.79 14.80 9.51
N PHE A 415 -7.82 15.10 10.31
CA PHE A 415 -8.16 16.49 10.66
C PHE A 415 -6.95 17.22 11.26
N ALA A 416 -6.30 16.62 12.27
CA ALA A 416 -5.14 17.21 12.91
C ALA A 416 -3.93 17.35 11.95
N ARG A 417 -3.70 16.38 11.05
CA ARG A 417 -2.65 16.44 10.03
C ARG A 417 -2.82 17.64 9.09
N LEU A 418 -4.03 17.82 8.60
CA LEU A 418 -4.35 18.89 7.66
C LEU A 418 -4.40 20.23 8.37
N GLU A 419 -5.00 20.32 9.56
CA GLU A 419 -5.04 21.56 10.35
C GLU A 419 -3.63 22.01 10.75
N ASN A 420 -2.75 21.10 11.17
CA ASN A 420 -1.34 21.43 11.45
C ASN A 420 -0.70 22.13 10.25
N SER A 421 -0.90 21.60 9.05
CA SER A 421 -0.32 22.20 7.84
C SER A 421 -0.93 23.57 7.51
N VAL A 422 -2.21 23.79 7.83
CA VAL A 422 -2.83 25.12 7.73
C VAL A 422 -2.24 26.09 8.75
N GLN A 423 -2.13 25.70 10.02
CA GLN A 423 -1.63 26.58 11.09
C GLN A 423 -0.16 26.95 10.90
N GLU A 424 0.66 25.98 10.49
CA GLU A 424 2.08 26.15 10.21
C GLU A 424 2.36 26.71 8.80
N GLN A 425 1.31 27.03 8.03
CA GLN A 425 1.39 27.57 6.66
C GLN A 425 2.27 26.72 5.72
N LEU A 426 2.18 25.40 5.87
CA LEU A 426 2.89 24.42 5.05
C LEU A 426 2.12 24.16 3.74
N PRO A 427 2.76 24.25 2.56
CA PRO A 427 2.11 23.97 1.27
C PRO A 427 2.07 22.47 0.96
N GLY A 428 1.99 21.62 1.99
CA GLY A 428 2.00 20.18 1.83
C GLY A 428 2.03 19.43 3.15
N LEU A 429 2.14 18.11 3.04
CA LEU A 429 2.00 17.17 4.14
C LEU A 429 3.29 16.37 4.35
N MET A 430 3.41 15.76 5.53
CA MET A 430 4.64 15.14 6.03
C MET A 430 4.52 13.63 6.14
N ALA A 431 5.55 12.92 5.66
CA ALA A 431 5.75 11.51 5.86
C ALA A 431 7.21 11.12 5.55
N SER A 432 7.61 9.91 5.94
CA SER A 432 8.95 9.37 5.73
C SER A 432 9.29 9.27 4.24
N VAL A 433 10.43 9.82 3.81
CA VAL A 433 10.80 9.95 2.37
C VAL A 433 12.30 10.04 2.13
N ASN A 434 12.73 9.85 0.88
CA ASN A 434 14.09 10.28 0.48
C ASN A 434 14.21 11.83 0.56
N ALA A 435 15.40 12.30 0.95
CA ALA A 435 15.66 13.71 1.22
C ALA A 435 15.70 14.56 -0.06
N PRO A 436 15.12 15.77 -0.07
CA PRO A 436 15.40 16.75 -1.11
C PRO A 436 16.88 17.10 -1.19
N ASN A 437 17.37 17.42 -2.40
CA ASN A 437 18.77 17.79 -2.59
C ASN A 437 19.20 18.94 -1.66
N GLY A 438 20.27 18.70 -0.90
CA GLY A 438 20.82 19.68 0.06
C GLY A 438 20.11 19.70 1.42
N VAL A 439 19.04 18.94 1.61
CA VAL A 439 18.45 18.71 2.94
C VAL A 439 19.22 17.60 3.62
N GLN A 440 19.72 17.89 4.81
CA GLN A 440 20.40 16.92 5.65
C GLN A 440 19.38 16.27 6.59
N CYS A 441 19.22 14.96 6.44
CA CYS A 441 18.56 14.11 7.44
C CYS A 441 19.67 13.44 8.27
N ASP A 442 19.43 12.26 8.84
CA ASP A 442 20.48 11.48 9.52
C ASP A 442 21.65 11.14 8.58
N ALA A 443 22.56 10.24 8.99
CA ALA A 443 23.71 9.80 8.18
C ALA A 443 23.36 9.21 6.78
N HIS A 444 22.08 9.14 6.42
CA HIS A 444 21.57 8.56 5.19
C HIS A 444 20.72 9.58 4.41
N PRO A 445 20.62 9.45 3.07
CA PRO A 445 19.79 10.32 2.23
C PRO A 445 18.28 10.06 2.37
N TYR A 446 17.84 9.43 3.48
CA TYR A 446 16.46 9.09 3.78
C TYR A 446 16.03 9.72 5.09
N CYS A 447 14.89 10.39 5.07
CA CYS A 447 14.30 11.10 6.18
C CYS A 447 13.17 10.25 6.76
N SER A 448 13.48 9.37 7.72
CA SER A 448 12.46 8.55 8.39
C SER A 448 11.58 9.37 9.33
N ALA A 449 12.18 10.26 10.14
CA ALA A 449 11.53 10.99 11.21
C ALA A 449 10.87 12.31 10.74
N VAL A 450 9.89 12.21 9.83
CA VAL A 450 9.16 13.35 9.24
C VAL A 450 7.68 13.23 9.55
N GLY A 451 7.17 14.10 10.43
CA GLY A 451 5.77 14.08 10.89
C GLY A 451 5.47 15.25 11.84
N ILE A 452 4.62 15.03 12.85
CA ILE A 452 4.09 16.10 13.72
C ILE A 452 4.49 15.83 15.17
N GLN A 453 5.44 16.62 15.70
CA GLN A 453 6.05 16.34 17.00
C GLN A 453 5.06 16.28 18.17
N SER A 454 4.03 17.14 18.16
CA SER A 454 3.02 17.20 19.22
C SER A 454 2.09 15.98 19.23
N LEU A 455 2.09 15.18 18.16
CA LEU A 455 1.27 13.98 17.97
C LEU A 455 2.13 12.70 17.84
N ALA A 456 3.44 12.84 17.99
CA ALA A 456 4.43 11.77 17.87
C ALA A 456 4.91 11.29 19.24
N GLU A 457 5.27 10.01 19.33
CA GLU A 457 5.95 9.46 20.50
C GLU A 457 7.47 9.63 20.41
N GLU A 458 8.01 9.64 19.20
CA GLU A 458 9.44 9.75 18.94
C GLU A 458 9.84 11.15 18.46
N PRO A 459 11.11 11.55 18.67
CA PRO A 459 11.62 12.78 18.13
C PRO A 459 11.54 12.80 16.60
N ILE A 460 10.99 13.88 16.04
CA ILE A 460 11.06 14.18 14.60
C ILE A 460 12.32 14.99 14.28
N PHE A 461 12.73 15.01 13.02
CA PHE A 461 13.83 15.86 12.59
C PHE A 461 13.50 17.35 12.78
N ASN A 462 14.45 18.08 13.37
CA ASN A 462 14.39 19.52 13.48
C ASN A 462 14.99 20.16 12.23
N PHE A 463 14.17 20.34 11.20
CA PHE A 463 14.58 21.04 9.98
C PHE A 463 14.70 22.55 10.25
N LYS A 464 15.57 23.23 9.48
CA LYS A 464 15.38 24.69 9.35
C LYS A 464 14.03 24.93 8.68
N GLU A 465 13.37 26.03 9.02
CA GLU A 465 12.03 26.32 8.52
C GLU A 465 11.92 26.26 6.99
N SER A 466 12.94 26.66 6.22
CA SER A 466 12.91 26.56 4.75
C SER A 466 13.23 25.16 4.18
N GLU A 467 13.65 24.23 5.04
CA GLU A 467 14.15 22.89 4.72
C GLU A 467 13.17 21.78 5.14
N THR A 468 12.05 22.10 5.78
CA THR A 468 11.01 21.10 6.12
C THR A 468 10.62 20.32 4.88
N VAL A 469 10.68 18.99 5.01
CA VAL A 469 10.45 18.04 3.92
C VAL A 469 8.97 17.68 3.85
N LEU A 470 8.38 17.86 2.68
CA LEU A 470 7.00 17.58 2.35
C LEU A 470 6.94 16.57 1.22
N THR A 471 5.81 15.86 1.10
CA THR A 471 5.64 14.86 0.05
C THR A 471 4.19 14.71 -0.40
N PRO A 472 3.92 14.60 -1.71
CA PRO A 472 2.57 14.39 -2.21
C PRO A 472 1.87 13.17 -1.59
N TYR A 473 2.62 12.08 -1.34
CA TYR A 473 1.97 10.85 -0.90
C TYR A 473 1.37 10.93 0.49
N ALA A 474 1.81 11.88 1.31
CA ALA A 474 1.26 12.09 2.65
C ALA A 474 -0.24 12.47 2.66
N ALA A 475 -0.85 12.74 1.49
CA ALA A 475 -2.30 12.88 1.34
C ALA A 475 -3.06 11.55 1.28
N PHE A 476 -2.41 10.39 1.13
CA PHE A 476 -3.10 9.11 0.93
C PHE A 476 -4.10 8.75 2.05
N PRO A 477 -3.84 8.98 3.35
CA PRO A 477 -4.80 8.59 4.37
C PRO A 477 -6.00 9.54 4.39
N SER A 478 -5.78 10.85 4.22
CA SER A 478 -6.85 11.83 3.97
C SER A 478 -7.73 11.46 2.78
N ILE A 479 -7.17 10.96 1.67
CA ILE A 479 -7.96 10.51 0.51
C ILE A 479 -8.89 9.35 0.88
N LEU A 480 -8.47 8.42 1.74
CA LEU A 480 -9.31 7.31 2.21
C LEU A 480 -10.42 7.76 3.17
N VAL A 481 -10.18 8.80 3.97
CA VAL A 481 -11.16 9.36 4.92
C VAL A 481 -12.18 10.25 4.22
N ASP A 482 -11.70 11.26 3.48
CA ASP A 482 -12.49 12.22 2.72
C ASP A 482 -11.78 12.48 1.37
N PRO A 483 -12.23 11.82 0.28
CA PRO A 483 -11.58 11.97 -1.02
C PRO A 483 -11.61 13.40 -1.56
N ALA A 484 -12.55 14.25 -1.13
CA ALA A 484 -12.59 15.64 -1.61
C ALA A 484 -11.43 16.45 -1.01
N ALA A 485 -11.30 16.46 0.32
CA ALA A 485 -10.21 17.16 1.00
C ALA A 485 -8.84 16.57 0.67
N GLY A 486 -8.72 15.23 0.66
CA GLY A 486 -7.46 14.55 0.35
C GLY A 486 -6.95 14.85 -1.07
N LEU A 487 -7.83 14.82 -2.08
CA LEU A 487 -7.45 15.15 -3.46
C LEU A 487 -7.09 16.64 -3.63
N ALA A 488 -7.76 17.53 -2.89
CA ALA A 488 -7.40 18.95 -2.89
C ALA A 488 -6.00 19.20 -2.33
N TRP A 489 -5.63 18.56 -1.21
CA TRP A 489 -4.27 18.63 -0.67
C TRP A 489 -3.24 18.00 -1.60
N TYR A 490 -3.56 16.87 -2.23
CA TYR A 490 -2.69 16.26 -3.24
C TYR A 490 -2.46 17.22 -4.42
N ASN A 491 -3.53 17.80 -4.98
CA ASN A 491 -3.43 18.79 -6.05
C ASN A 491 -2.61 20.02 -5.64
N HIS A 492 -2.84 20.53 -4.42
CA HIS A 492 -2.11 21.67 -3.87
C HIS A 492 -0.59 21.39 -3.83
N MET A 493 -0.19 20.21 -3.40
CA MET A 493 1.22 19.81 -3.44
C MET A 493 1.72 19.66 -4.88
N LEU A 494 0.95 19.04 -5.78
CA LEU A 494 1.35 18.88 -7.19
C LEU A 494 1.52 20.22 -7.91
N ALA A 495 0.77 21.26 -7.55
CA ALA A 495 0.87 22.59 -8.16
C ALA A 495 2.18 23.31 -7.80
N MET A 496 2.87 22.88 -6.73
CA MET A 496 4.16 23.44 -6.32
C MET A 496 5.25 23.25 -7.39
N PRO A 497 6.26 24.16 -7.44
CA PRO A 497 7.37 24.03 -8.37
C PRO A 497 8.04 22.66 -8.27
N ARG A 498 8.26 22.03 -9.44
CA ARG A 498 9.04 20.77 -9.58
C ARG A 498 8.40 19.51 -8.98
N VAL A 499 7.14 19.59 -8.55
CA VAL A 499 6.44 18.44 -7.93
C VAL A 499 5.76 17.51 -8.95
N GLN A 500 5.51 17.99 -10.18
CA GLN A 500 5.10 17.16 -11.31
C GLN A 500 6.29 16.88 -12.26
N THR A 501 6.42 15.62 -12.67
CA THR A 501 7.47 15.10 -13.56
C THR A 501 6.84 14.40 -14.76
N PRO A 502 7.60 14.08 -15.83
CA PRO A 502 7.08 13.36 -16.99
C PRO A 502 6.57 11.96 -16.65
N ILE A 503 6.84 11.46 -15.43
CA ILE A 503 6.37 10.18 -14.91
C ILE A 503 5.48 10.31 -13.65
N GLY A 504 4.84 11.47 -13.46
CA GLY A 504 3.90 11.73 -12.35
C GLY A 504 4.50 12.56 -11.23
N SER A 505 3.98 12.41 -10.00
CA SER A 505 4.49 13.11 -8.81
C SER A 505 5.97 12.84 -8.54
N ILE A 506 6.66 13.83 -7.96
CA ILE A 506 8.00 13.68 -7.38
C ILE A 506 7.94 12.99 -6.00
N GLU A 507 9.06 12.44 -5.56
CA GLU A 507 9.25 11.84 -4.23
C GLU A 507 8.97 12.80 -3.06
N SER A 508 9.68 13.93 -2.99
CA SER A 508 9.56 14.91 -1.90
C SER A 508 10.10 16.28 -2.31
N PHE A 509 9.76 17.31 -1.56
CA PHE A 509 10.12 18.70 -1.83
C PHE A 509 10.21 19.53 -0.53
N THR A 510 10.90 20.67 -0.58
CA THR A 510 10.90 21.64 0.54
C THR A 510 9.74 22.62 0.43
N ILE A 511 9.38 23.32 1.51
CA ILE A 511 8.27 24.31 1.54
C ILE A 511 8.31 25.30 0.37
N SER A 512 9.48 25.69 -0.12
CA SER A 512 9.60 26.63 -1.24
C SER A 512 9.49 26.00 -2.64
N GLY A 513 9.54 24.67 -2.75
CA GLY A 513 9.70 23.96 -4.02
C GLY A 513 11.06 24.16 -4.69
N LYS A 514 12.01 24.88 -4.06
CA LYS A 514 13.35 25.12 -4.62
C LYS A 514 14.20 23.85 -4.65
N ALA A 515 14.02 22.94 -3.70
CA ALA A 515 14.69 21.65 -3.65
C ALA A 515 13.67 20.51 -3.69
N VAL A 516 14.01 19.45 -4.41
CA VAL A 516 13.23 18.21 -4.52
C VAL A 516 14.15 17.02 -4.36
N ALA A 517 13.60 15.87 -3.99
CA ALA A 517 14.29 14.59 -4.11
C ALA A 517 14.07 14.10 -5.56
N PRO A 518 15.09 14.13 -6.44
CA PRO A 518 14.90 13.88 -7.85
C PRO A 518 14.82 12.37 -8.12
N MET A 519 13.74 11.74 -7.67
CA MET A 519 13.47 10.32 -7.88
C MET A 519 11.97 10.03 -7.85
N ALA A 520 11.62 8.82 -8.26
CA ALA A 520 10.29 8.26 -8.18
C ALA A 520 10.36 6.86 -7.57
N THR A 521 9.61 6.62 -6.49
CA THR A 521 9.55 5.34 -5.79
C THR A 521 8.11 4.81 -5.73
N TRP A 522 7.93 3.53 -5.40
CA TRP A 522 6.59 2.99 -5.15
C TRP A 522 5.92 3.65 -3.94
N ASP A 523 6.65 3.84 -2.83
CA ASP A 523 6.08 4.36 -1.59
C ASP A 523 5.53 5.78 -1.77
N ALA A 524 6.30 6.66 -2.42
CA ALA A 524 5.92 8.07 -2.60
C ALA A 524 4.92 8.33 -3.76
N LYS A 525 4.47 7.28 -4.46
CA LYS A 525 3.58 7.42 -5.62
C LYS A 525 2.36 6.53 -5.50
N VAL A 526 2.60 5.23 -5.30
CA VAL A 526 1.58 4.19 -5.45
C VAL A 526 0.70 4.05 -4.22
N THR A 527 1.14 4.47 -3.04
CA THR A 527 0.27 4.62 -1.87
C THR A 527 -0.90 5.57 -2.17
N THR A 528 -0.63 6.71 -2.81
CA THR A 528 -1.67 7.67 -3.22
C THR A 528 -2.54 7.11 -4.33
N VAL A 529 -1.95 6.51 -5.37
CA VAL A 529 -2.70 5.86 -6.45
C VAL A 529 -3.66 4.82 -5.89
N LEU A 530 -3.19 3.98 -4.96
CA LEU A 530 -4.00 2.96 -4.32
C LEU A 530 -5.11 3.57 -3.46
N ALA A 531 -4.83 4.64 -2.71
CA ALA A 531 -5.85 5.38 -1.95
C ALA A 531 -6.93 6.00 -2.85
N MET A 532 -6.55 6.59 -3.99
CA MET A 532 -7.50 7.12 -4.98
C MET A 532 -8.44 6.03 -5.52
N LEU A 533 -7.95 4.79 -5.60
CA LEU A 533 -8.72 3.62 -5.99
C LEU A 533 -9.47 2.95 -4.82
N GLY A 534 -9.51 3.58 -3.64
CA GLY A 534 -10.20 3.09 -2.45
C GLY A 534 -9.49 1.98 -1.68
N GLY A 535 -8.23 1.68 -2.02
CA GLY A 535 -7.46 0.60 -1.41
C GLY A 535 -7.98 -0.81 -1.76
N THR A 536 -7.38 -1.83 -1.15
CA THR A 536 -7.85 -3.22 -1.21
C THR A 536 -8.64 -3.64 0.03
N GLY A 537 -8.90 -2.74 0.98
CA GLY A 537 -9.72 -3.00 2.17
C GLY A 537 -11.08 -3.65 1.89
N PRO A 538 -11.92 -3.08 1.00
CA PRO A 538 -13.21 -3.68 0.63
C PRO A 538 -13.08 -5.06 -0.04
N LEU A 539 -12.05 -5.25 -0.86
CA LEU A 539 -11.75 -6.54 -1.51
C LEU A 539 -11.35 -7.59 -0.47
N LEU A 540 -10.50 -7.22 0.48
CA LEU A 540 -10.03 -8.11 1.53
C LEU A 540 -11.08 -8.37 2.62
N ARG A 541 -12.01 -7.44 2.88
CA ARG A 541 -13.23 -7.73 3.65
C ARG A 541 -13.98 -8.89 3.01
N THR A 542 -14.30 -8.77 1.72
CA THR A 542 -15.08 -9.80 1.00
C THR A 542 -14.36 -11.15 1.03
N TYR A 543 -13.03 -11.16 0.84
CA TYR A 543 -12.22 -12.36 1.03
C TYR A 543 -12.37 -12.94 2.44
N MET A 544 -12.20 -12.14 3.49
CA MET A 544 -12.32 -12.60 4.88
C MET A 544 -13.73 -13.09 5.23
N GLU A 545 -14.79 -12.48 4.68
CA GLU A 545 -16.18 -12.93 4.82
C GLU A 545 -16.37 -14.31 4.17
N GLU A 546 -15.87 -14.50 2.94
CA GLU A 546 -15.91 -15.79 2.25
C GLU A 546 -15.09 -16.88 2.96
N GLN A 547 -14.02 -16.49 3.65
CA GLN A 547 -13.23 -17.39 4.50
C GLN A 547 -13.83 -17.59 5.91
N GLY A 548 -14.89 -16.86 6.28
CA GLY A 548 -15.52 -16.94 7.60
C GLY A 548 -14.70 -16.36 8.76
N VAL A 549 -13.73 -15.47 8.47
CA VAL A 549 -12.79 -14.93 9.46
C VAL A 549 -12.88 -13.42 9.66
N TYR A 550 -13.78 -12.72 8.95
CA TYR A 550 -13.95 -11.27 9.11
C TYR A 550 -14.33 -10.87 10.55
N GLY A 551 -15.16 -11.67 11.23
CA GLY A 551 -15.50 -11.43 12.64
C GLY A 551 -14.28 -11.48 13.57
N ILE A 552 -13.29 -12.34 13.28
CA ILE A 552 -12.04 -12.40 14.05
C ILE A 552 -11.26 -11.10 13.88
N PHE A 553 -11.13 -10.59 12.65
CA PHE A 553 -10.49 -9.29 12.39
C PHE A 553 -11.19 -8.17 13.18
N GLU A 554 -12.51 -8.10 13.10
CA GLU A 554 -13.30 -7.07 13.77
C GLU A 554 -13.14 -7.14 15.29
N ASP A 555 -13.23 -8.33 15.88
CA ASP A 555 -13.07 -8.55 17.31
C ASP A 555 -11.68 -8.15 17.80
N ARG A 556 -10.61 -8.50 17.06
CA ARG A 556 -9.24 -8.14 17.45
C ARG A 556 -9.05 -6.64 17.46
N VAL A 557 -9.42 -5.95 16.38
CA VAL A 557 -9.28 -4.50 16.29
C VAL A 557 -10.13 -3.80 17.35
N LYS A 558 -11.39 -4.21 17.55
CA LYS A 558 -12.23 -3.65 18.62
C LYS A 558 -11.63 -3.88 20.02
N SER A 559 -11.15 -5.09 20.30
CA SER A 559 -10.57 -5.42 21.61
C SER A 559 -9.32 -4.61 21.92
N MET A 560 -8.59 -4.15 20.90
CA MET A 560 -7.41 -3.30 21.05
C MET A 560 -7.78 -1.82 21.22
N TYR A 561 -8.70 -1.30 20.40
CA TYR A 561 -9.04 0.13 20.40
C TYR A 561 -10.10 0.52 21.44
N GLU A 562 -11.16 -0.25 21.63
CA GLU A 562 -12.29 0.19 22.46
C GLU A 562 -11.92 0.44 23.93
N PRO A 563 -11.16 -0.44 24.62
CA PRO A 563 -10.80 -0.23 26.02
C PRO A 563 -9.89 0.98 26.23
N VAL A 564 -9.09 1.34 25.22
CA VAL A 564 -8.13 2.46 25.26
C VAL A 564 -8.84 3.78 25.00
N PHE A 565 -9.64 3.87 23.94
CA PHE A 565 -10.14 5.16 23.45
C PHE A 565 -11.51 5.56 23.99
N LYS A 566 -12.44 4.61 24.22
CA LYS A 566 -13.80 4.96 24.69
C LYS A 566 -13.78 5.75 26.02
N PRO A 567 -12.97 5.38 27.03
CA PRO A 567 -12.89 6.16 28.27
C PRO A 567 -12.36 7.59 28.05
N VAL A 568 -11.37 7.76 27.17
CA VAL A 568 -10.77 9.07 26.88
C VAL A 568 -11.74 9.96 26.11
N ILE A 569 -12.43 9.42 25.10
CA ILE A 569 -13.48 10.14 24.36
C ILE A 569 -14.58 10.61 25.31
N ALA A 570 -15.06 9.72 26.19
CA ALA A 570 -16.08 10.07 27.18
C ALA A 570 -15.66 11.21 28.12
N SER A 571 -14.36 11.41 28.34
CA SER A 571 -13.84 12.50 29.18
C SER A 571 -13.74 13.86 28.46
N VAL A 572 -13.69 13.88 27.12
CA VAL A 572 -13.53 15.12 26.34
C VAL A 572 -14.82 15.63 25.73
N VAL A 573 -15.84 14.78 25.54
CA VAL A 573 -17.13 15.17 24.96
C VAL A 573 -17.95 15.93 26.02
N PRO A 574 -18.22 17.24 25.87
CA PRO A 574 -18.70 18.11 26.96
C PRO A 574 -20.14 17.88 27.42
N ASN A 575 -20.97 17.26 26.57
CA ASN A 575 -22.38 16.99 26.85
C ASN A 575 -22.61 15.48 26.67
N LYS A 576 -23.56 14.89 27.43
CA LYS A 576 -24.02 13.50 27.32
C LYS A 576 -24.71 13.20 25.97
N ALA A 577 -24.16 13.64 24.85
CA ALA A 577 -24.40 13.00 23.57
C ALA A 577 -23.96 11.53 23.71
N SER A 578 -24.76 10.60 23.20
CA SER A 578 -24.35 9.20 23.19
C SER A 578 -22.96 9.08 22.58
N LEU A 579 -22.04 8.40 23.28
CA LEU A 579 -20.67 8.13 22.79
C LEU A 579 -20.72 7.56 21.36
N ASP A 580 -21.69 6.68 21.10
CA ASP A 580 -21.89 6.07 19.79
C ASP A 580 -22.29 7.11 18.73
N MET A 581 -23.16 8.08 19.09
CA MET A 581 -23.53 9.16 18.19
C MET A 581 -22.33 10.05 17.87
N HIS A 582 -21.49 10.35 18.86
CA HIS A 582 -20.25 11.11 18.63
C HIS A 582 -19.28 10.37 17.72
N ILE A 583 -19.08 9.06 17.94
CA ILE A 583 -18.22 8.21 17.10
C ILE A 583 -18.72 8.20 15.65
N THR A 584 -20.02 8.24 15.40
CA THR A 584 -20.56 8.29 14.02
C THR A 584 -20.41 9.65 13.34
N GLN A 585 -20.12 10.72 14.07
CA GLN A 585 -19.89 12.05 13.52
C GLN A 585 -18.40 12.23 13.21
N LEU A 586 -18.07 12.26 11.92
CA LEU A 586 -16.71 12.50 11.46
C LEU A 586 -16.45 14.01 11.35
N PRO A 587 -15.23 14.48 11.64
CA PRO A 587 -14.87 15.88 11.43
C PRO A 587 -14.87 16.24 9.95
N THR A 588 -15.22 17.49 9.64
CA THR A 588 -14.99 18.06 8.31
C THR A 588 -13.50 18.36 8.17
N LEU A 589 -12.84 17.76 7.18
CA LEU A 589 -11.40 17.94 6.98
C LEU A 589 -11.06 19.35 6.45
N PRO A 590 -10.00 20.01 6.97
CA PRO A 590 -9.55 21.31 6.49
C PRO A 590 -9.07 21.28 5.03
N TRP A 591 -9.40 22.33 4.27
CA TRP A 591 -8.87 22.56 2.93
C TRP A 591 -7.46 23.18 2.99
N PRO A 592 -6.63 22.99 1.95
CA PRO A 592 -5.36 23.71 1.85
C PRO A 592 -5.59 25.22 1.79
N ALA A 593 -4.75 25.98 2.48
CA ALA A 593 -4.71 27.43 2.32
C ALA A 593 -4.23 27.78 0.89
N PRO A 594 -4.66 28.92 0.31
CA PRO A 594 -4.10 29.37 -0.96
C PRO A 594 -2.57 29.46 -0.91
N HIS A 595 -1.89 29.10 -2.00
CA HIS A 595 -0.45 29.28 -2.07
C HIS A 595 -0.10 30.76 -1.78
N PRO A 596 0.87 31.05 -0.89
CA PRO A 596 1.25 32.42 -0.61
C PRO A 596 1.72 33.09 -1.91
N ALA A 597 1.17 34.26 -2.23
CA ALA A 597 1.50 35.02 -3.44
C ALA A 597 2.99 35.43 -3.55
N SER A 598 3.77 35.21 -2.49
CA SER A 598 5.14 35.70 -2.32
C SER A 598 6.07 34.67 -1.68
N LYS A 599 6.44 33.61 -2.39
CA LYS A 599 7.73 32.94 -2.15
C LYS A 599 8.34 32.64 -3.51
N GLU A 600 9.21 33.58 -3.93
CA GLU A 600 10.06 33.58 -5.13
C GLU A 600 9.53 32.78 -6.30
N SER A 601 9.10 33.48 -7.35
CA SER A 601 8.85 32.91 -8.67
C SER A 601 10.05 32.09 -9.13
N VAL A 602 10.12 30.82 -8.73
CA VAL A 602 10.90 29.81 -9.44
C VAL A 602 10.36 29.92 -10.86
N PRO A 603 11.18 30.30 -11.85
CA PRO A 603 10.70 30.54 -13.20
C PRO A 603 9.77 29.40 -13.61
N GLU A 604 8.59 29.72 -14.16
CA GLU A 604 7.63 28.68 -14.59
C GLU A 604 8.29 27.66 -15.52
N ASP A 605 9.34 28.12 -16.20
CA ASP A 605 10.29 27.46 -17.08
C ASP A 605 11.16 26.38 -16.42
N PHE A 606 11.12 26.18 -15.10
CA PHE A 606 11.92 25.15 -14.43
C PHE A 606 11.48 23.78 -14.97
N PRO A 607 12.31 23.10 -15.78
CA PRO A 607 11.79 22.12 -16.70
C PRO A 607 11.69 20.78 -15.98
N SER A 608 10.81 20.62 -15.00
CA SER A 608 10.47 19.28 -14.50
C SER A 608 9.44 18.60 -15.39
N CYS A 609 8.82 19.33 -16.32
CA CYS A 609 7.70 18.86 -17.12
C CYS A 609 7.43 19.86 -18.26
N ARG A 610 8.02 19.66 -19.43
CA ARG A 610 7.71 20.48 -20.62
C ARG A 610 6.51 19.88 -21.33
N CYS A 611 5.45 20.66 -21.53
CA CYS A 611 4.36 20.25 -22.41
C CYS A 611 4.93 20.09 -23.82
N VAL A 612 5.02 18.87 -24.34
CA VAL A 612 5.32 18.69 -25.76
C VAL A 612 4.03 19.00 -26.49
N GLU A 613 4.00 20.09 -27.26
CA GLU A 613 2.89 20.38 -28.16
C GLU A 613 2.68 19.13 -29.05
N HIS A 614 1.49 18.53 -28.94
CA HIS A 614 1.04 17.34 -29.67
C HIS A 614 1.62 15.97 -29.23
N GLN A 615 0.93 15.32 -28.30
CA GLN A 615 0.76 13.87 -28.37
C GLN A 615 -0.73 13.53 -28.47
N SER A 616 -1.08 12.77 -29.51
CA SER A 616 -2.43 12.29 -29.80
C SER A 616 -3.04 11.52 -28.63
N THR A 617 -4.33 11.73 -28.37
CA THR A 617 -5.15 10.98 -27.41
C THR A 617 -4.93 9.47 -27.57
N PRO A 618 -4.65 8.71 -26.49
CA PRO A 618 -4.45 7.27 -26.58
C PRO A 618 -5.64 6.56 -27.25
N GLY A 619 -5.37 5.60 -28.13
CA GLY A 619 -6.39 4.94 -28.96
C GLY A 619 -7.50 4.22 -28.19
N PHE A 620 -7.33 3.91 -26.90
CA PHE A 620 -8.35 3.31 -26.05
C PHE A 620 -9.34 4.33 -25.45
N LEU A 621 -9.06 5.63 -25.56
CA LEU A 621 -9.95 6.73 -25.14
C LEU A 621 -10.67 7.39 -26.32
N GLN A 622 -10.38 6.96 -27.56
CA GLN A 622 -11.17 7.42 -28.70
C GLN A 622 -12.54 6.74 -28.65
N PRO A 623 -13.66 7.50 -28.71
CA PRO A 623 -14.96 6.90 -28.87
C PRO A 623 -14.89 6.02 -30.12
N LYS A 624 -15.25 4.73 -29.98
CA LYS A 624 -15.43 3.86 -31.14
C LYS A 624 -16.45 4.54 -32.03
N ASN A 625 -16.01 5.11 -33.14
CA ASN A 625 -16.94 5.47 -34.21
C ASN A 625 -17.62 4.16 -34.66
N PRO A 626 -18.95 4.18 -34.84
CA PRO A 626 -19.75 3.00 -35.10
C PRO A 626 -19.33 2.24 -36.37
#